data_AF-A0AAN6DCV1-F1
#
_entry.id   AF-A0AAN6DCV1-F1
#
_cell.length_a   1.000
_cell.length_b   1.000
_cell.length_c   1.000
_cell.angle_alpha   90.00
_cell.angle_beta   90.00
_cell.angle_gamma   90.00
#
_symmetry.space_group_name_H-M   'P 1'
#
loop_
_entity.id
_entity.type
_entity.pdbx_description
1 polymer ?
#
loop_
_entity_poly.entity_id
_entity_poly.type
_entity_poly.pdbx_seq_one_letter_code
_entity_poly.pdbx_strand_id
1 'polypeptide(L)'
;MFQLSVISDLIRISPHLFHLPTEEAVQNELNIKYANKVIHKLGLVVAVWDLLQVDDGLLKPGDGAVFIHVRFRVVVFKPVVGEVLTGWIESCSDEGIKVNMNFFNDIFIPKNYMFEGSYYSADDNAWIWQMDEETKLYLDINEKINFRIEKEVFNDVRPKGPDNSLTSITADDQTNGADTEDRKVPPYALIASCQTDGMGCVSWWE
;
A
#
# COMPACT_ATOMS: atom_id res chain seq x y z
N MET A 1 5.13 -8.89 -9.50
CA MET A 1 4.75 -7.76 -8.64
C MET A 1 3.73 -6.82 -9.28
N PHE A 2 3.83 -6.50 -10.58
CA PHE A 2 2.87 -5.63 -11.27
C PHE A 2 1.95 -6.45 -12.19
N GLN A 3 0.68 -6.05 -12.25
CA GLN A 3 -0.30 -6.62 -13.16
C GLN A 3 -1.08 -5.54 -13.90
N LEU A 4 -1.52 -5.85 -15.12
CA LEU A 4 -2.44 -4.99 -15.87
C LEU A 4 -3.87 -5.34 -15.50
N SER A 5 -4.63 -4.36 -15.02
CA SER A 5 -6.05 -4.51 -14.72
C SER A 5 -6.89 -3.62 -15.64
N VAL A 6 -7.99 -4.16 -16.15
CA VAL A 6 -8.92 -3.41 -16.99
C VAL A 6 -10.00 -2.80 -16.10
N ILE A 7 -10.18 -1.48 -16.19
CA ILE A 7 -11.19 -0.73 -15.44
C ILE A 7 -12.07 0.01 -16.45
N SER A 8 -13.36 0.12 -16.13
CA SER A 8 -14.30 1.00 -16.83
C SER A 8 -14.79 2.05 -15.85
N ASP A 9 -14.73 3.31 -16.26
CA ASP A 9 -15.07 4.44 -15.41
C ASP A 9 -15.68 5.57 -16.23
N LEU A 10 -16.41 6.44 -15.54
CA LEU A 10 -16.98 7.67 -16.09
C LEU A 10 -16.12 8.85 -15.62
N ILE A 11 -15.52 9.54 -16.58
CA ILE A 11 -14.60 10.65 -16.35
C ILE A 11 -15.30 11.95 -16.71
N ARG A 12 -15.11 12.96 -15.86
CA ARG A 12 -15.56 14.33 -16.11
C ARG A 12 -14.40 15.15 -16.65
N ILE A 13 -14.52 15.66 -17.87
CA ILE A 13 -13.52 16.53 -18.49
C ILE A 13 -13.98 17.98 -18.34
N SER A 14 -13.14 18.78 -17.70
CA SER A 14 -13.40 20.20 -17.50
C SER A 14 -13.31 20.99 -18.82
N PRO A 15 -14.15 22.02 -19.04
CA PRO A 15 -14.14 22.80 -20.29
C PRO A 15 -12.81 23.48 -20.64
N HIS A 16 -12.01 23.79 -19.62
CA HIS A 16 -10.69 24.36 -19.80
C HIS A 16 -9.74 23.43 -20.58
N LEU A 17 -9.97 22.11 -20.55
CA LEU A 17 -9.14 21.10 -21.22
C LEU A 17 -9.58 20.82 -22.66
N PHE A 18 -10.64 21.47 -23.18
CA PHE A 18 -11.15 21.22 -24.53
C PHE A 18 -10.22 21.66 -25.66
N HIS A 19 -9.17 22.41 -25.35
CA HIS A 19 -8.13 22.77 -26.32
C HIS A 19 -7.15 21.61 -26.58
N LEU A 20 -7.11 20.61 -25.71
CA LEU A 20 -6.25 19.43 -25.83
C LEU A 20 -6.95 18.32 -26.62
N PRO A 21 -6.19 17.41 -27.26
CA PRO A 21 -6.74 16.18 -27.81
C PRO A 21 -7.49 15.37 -26.74
N THR A 22 -8.61 14.76 -27.12
CA THR A 22 -9.47 14.02 -26.17
C THR A 22 -8.73 12.91 -25.43
N GLU A 23 -7.85 12.17 -26.12
CA GLU A 23 -7.06 11.09 -25.52
C GLU A 23 -6.12 11.62 -24.42
N GLU A 24 -5.45 12.74 -24.66
CA GLU A 24 -4.54 13.37 -23.71
C GLU A 24 -5.30 13.94 -22.50
N ALA A 25 -6.43 14.61 -22.75
CA ALA A 25 -7.30 15.12 -21.69
C ALA A 25 -7.83 13.99 -20.78
N VAL A 26 -8.27 12.87 -21.39
CA VAL A 26 -8.73 11.68 -20.67
C VAL A 26 -7.59 11.06 -19.85
N GLN A 27 -6.41 10.90 -20.44
CA GLN A 27 -5.27 10.29 -19.75
C GLN A 27 -4.81 11.13 -18.55
N ASN A 28 -4.80 12.46 -18.69
CA ASN A 28 -4.47 13.37 -17.60
C ASN A 28 -5.45 13.27 -16.44
N GLU A 29 -6.75 13.30 -16.72
CA GLU A 29 -7.80 13.14 -15.71
C GLU A 29 -7.74 11.77 -15.03
N LEU A 30 -7.50 10.69 -15.79
CA LEU A 30 -7.33 9.36 -15.22
C LEU A 30 -6.11 9.25 -14.31
N ASN A 31 -4.97 9.82 -14.71
CA ASN A 31 -3.77 9.83 -13.88
C ASN A 31 -4.02 10.59 -12.57
N ILE A 32 -4.66 11.76 -12.61
CA ILE A 32 -5.02 12.50 -11.39
C ILE A 32 -6.01 11.70 -10.53
N LYS A 33 -6.97 11.02 -11.15
CA LYS A 33 -8.02 10.28 -10.44
C LYS A 33 -7.49 9.01 -9.79
N TYR A 34 -6.56 8.29 -10.42
CA TYR A 34 -6.16 6.94 -10.03
C TYR A 34 -4.71 6.79 -9.53
N ALA A 35 -3.79 7.69 -9.87
CA ALA A 35 -2.40 7.55 -9.41
C ALA A 35 -2.31 7.53 -7.88
N ASN A 36 -1.50 6.61 -7.37
CA ASN A 36 -1.27 6.40 -5.93
C ASN A 36 -2.55 6.13 -5.11
N LYS A 37 -3.60 5.58 -5.75
CA LYS A 37 -4.81 5.16 -5.05
C LYS A 37 -4.88 3.66 -4.92
N VAL A 38 -5.27 3.21 -3.73
CA VAL A 38 -5.57 1.82 -3.45
C VAL A 38 -7.02 1.54 -3.83
N ILE A 39 -7.23 0.62 -4.76
CA ILE A 39 -8.55 0.11 -5.09
C ILE A 39 -8.73 -1.22 -4.38
N HIS A 40 -9.82 -1.34 -3.60
CA HIS A 40 -10.14 -2.54 -2.85
C HIS A 40 -10.20 -3.77 -3.79
N LYS A 41 -9.55 -4.88 -3.40
CA LYS A 41 -9.36 -6.14 -4.15
C LYS A 41 -8.44 -6.07 -5.38
N LEU A 42 -8.11 -4.88 -5.88
CA LEU A 42 -7.21 -4.69 -7.02
C LEU A 42 -5.77 -4.42 -6.59
N GLY A 43 -5.54 -3.51 -5.62
CA GLY A 43 -4.20 -3.13 -5.16
C GLY A 43 -3.91 -1.63 -5.34
N LEU A 44 -2.63 -1.26 -5.26
CA LEU A 44 -2.17 0.11 -5.45
C LEU A 44 -1.98 0.42 -6.93
N VAL A 45 -2.65 1.45 -7.44
CA VAL A 45 -2.49 1.88 -8.84
C VAL A 45 -1.26 2.78 -8.97
N VAL A 46 -0.37 2.41 -9.89
CA VAL A 46 0.85 3.17 -10.19
C VAL A 46 0.56 4.22 -11.26
N ALA A 47 0.07 3.78 -12.43
CA ALA A 47 -0.18 4.64 -13.58
C ALA A 47 -1.18 4.00 -14.54
N VAL A 48 -1.77 4.85 -15.40
CA VAL A 48 -2.56 4.40 -16.55
C VAL A 48 -1.63 3.92 -17.65
N TRP A 49 -1.92 2.75 -18.22
CA TRP A 49 -1.13 2.15 -19.30
C TRP A 49 -1.61 2.64 -20.67
N ASP A 50 -2.86 2.34 -21.01
CA ASP A 50 -3.48 2.74 -22.28
C ASP A 50 -5.01 2.82 -22.18
N LEU A 51 -5.60 3.48 -23.17
CA LEU A 51 -7.04 3.57 -23.38
C LEU A 51 -7.44 2.47 -24.37
N LEU A 52 -8.39 1.61 -24.00
CA LEU A 52 -8.91 0.55 -24.88
C LEU A 52 -10.10 1.05 -25.70
N GLN A 53 -11.00 1.79 -25.05
CA GLN A 53 -12.21 2.31 -25.65
C GLN A 53 -12.55 3.65 -25.01
N VAL A 54 -12.85 4.64 -25.85
CA VAL A 54 -13.32 5.96 -25.46
C VAL A 54 -14.66 6.14 -26.17
N ASP A 55 -15.74 6.22 -25.39
CA ASP A 55 -17.07 6.42 -25.95
C ASP A 55 -17.31 7.92 -26.24
N ASP A 56 -18.44 8.22 -26.89
CA ASP A 56 -18.85 9.60 -27.14
C ASP A 56 -19.15 10.34 -25.82
N GLY A 57 -18.72 11.60 -25.75
CA GLY A 57 -18.92 12.44 -24.57
C GLY A 57 -20.34 12.94 -24.43
N LEU A 58 -20.94 12.71 -23.26
CA LEU A 58 -22.26 13.19 -22.90
C LEU A 58 -22.17 14.52 -22.16
N LEU A 59 -22.98 15.51 -22.58
CA LEU A 59 -23.10 16.78 -21.89
C LEU A 59 -24.30 16.75 -20.95
N LYS A 60 -24.08 17.08 -19.67
CA LYS A 60 -25.17 17.16 -18.69
C LYS A 60 -25.75 18.57 -18.66
N PRO A 61 -27.07 18.77 -18.84
CA PRO A 61 -27.67 20.09 -18.67
C PRO A 61 -27.37 20.67 -17.27
N GLY A 62 -26.80 21.87 -17.22
CA GLY A 62 -26.42 22.55 -15.97
C GLY A 62 -24.96 22.39 -15.54
N ASP A 63 -24.20 21.47 -16.12
CA ASP A 63 -22.74 21.40 -15.97
C ASP A 63 -22.11 21.48 -17.36
N GLY A 64 -21.22 22.45 -17.59
CA GLY A 64 -20.56 22.63 -18.89
C GLY A 64 -19.52 21.54 -19.21
N ALA A 65 -19.22 20.65 -18.25
CA ALA A 65 -18.27 19.56 -18.41
C ALA A 65 -18.82 18.40 -19.25
N VAL A 66 -17.92 17.75 -19.97
CA VAL A 66 -18.24 16.56 -20.77
C VAL A 66 -17.95 15.32 -19.94
N PHE A 67 -18.89 14.38 -19.92
CA PHE A 67 -18.77 13.10 -19.24
C PHE A 67 -18.52 12.00 -20.26
N ILE A 68 -17.37 11.33 -20.17
CA ILE A 68 -16.97 10.29 -21.11
C ILE A 68 -16.87 8.95 -20.39
N HIS A 69 -17.48 7.92 -20.96
CA HIS A 69 -17.26 6.54 -20.54
C HIS A 69 -15.98 6.02 -21.20
N VAL A 70 -15.06 5.54 -20.36
CA VAL A 70 -13.75 5.08 -20.83
C VAL A 70 -13.45 3.72 -20.24
N ARG A 71 -12.91 2.83 -21.08
CA ARG A 71 -12.33 1.55 -20.68
C ARG A 71 -10.84 1.61 -20.93
N PHE A 72 -10.06 1.36 -19.89
CA PHE A 72 -8.61 1.55 -19.92
C PHE A 72 -7.89 0.48 -19.10
N ARG A 73 -6.60 0.30 -19.33
CA ARG A 73 -5.73 -0.57 -18.54
C ARG A 73 -4.90 0.26 -17.58
N VAL A 74 -4.78 -0.20 -16.35
CA VAL A 74 -3.90 0.39 -15.33
C VAL A 74 -2.85 -0.60 -14.90
N VAL A 75 -1.66 -0.09 -14.60
CA VAL A 75 -0.60 -0.84 -13.92
C VAL A 75 -0.89 -0.79 -12.43
N VAL A 76 -1.15 -1.96 -11.85
CA VAL A 76 -1.44 -2.12 -10.43
C VAL A 76 -0.33 -2.92 -9.78
N PHE A 77 0.18 -2.40 -8.67
CA PHE A 77 1.03 -3.15 -7.76
C PHE A 77 0.16 -4.10 -6.95
N LYS A 78 0.25 -5.38 -7.33
CA LYS A 78 -0.39 -6.50 -6.66
C LYS A 78 0.56 -7.69 -6.75
N PRO A 79 1.51 -7.82 -5.82
CA PRO A 79 2.43 -8.93 -5.85
C PRO A 79 1.71 -10.23 -5.47
N VAL A 80 2.22 -11.34 -6.01
CA VAL A 80 1.58 -12.66 -5.86
C VAL A 80 2.05 -13.31 -4.55
N VAL A 81 1.16 -14.07 -3.91
CA VAL A 81 1.55 -14.90 -2.76
C VAL A 81 2.67 -15.86 -3.17
N GLY A 82 3.76 -15.81 -2.42
CA GLY A 82 4.97 -16.58 -2.64
C GLY A 82 6.05 -15.86 -3.45
N GLU A 83 5.79 -14.66 -3.97
CA GLU A 83 6.78 -13.83 -4.67
C GLU A 83 7.82 -13.27 -3.69
N VAL A 84 9.10 -13.31 -4.07
CA VAL A 84 10.21 -12.73 -3.30
C VAL A 84 10.50 -11.33 -3.82
N LEU A 85 10.51 -10.34 -2.92
CA LEU A 85 10.81 -8.96 -3.21
C LEU A 85 11.96 -8.45 -2.33
N THR A 86 12.60 -7.38 -2.79
CA THR A 86 13.64 -6.68 -2.04
C THR A 86 13.13 -5.31 -1.63
N GLY A 87 13.35 -4.94 -0.37
CA GLY A 87 12.98 -3.64 0.18
C GLY A 87 14.00 -3.18 1.22
N TRP A 88 13.71 -2.05 1.85
CA TRP A 88 14.56 -1.45 2.87
C TRP A 88 13.85 -1.51 4.23
N ILE A 89 14.59 -1.83 5.28
CA ILE A 89 14.05 -1.82 6.63
C ILE A 89 13.79 -0.36 7.05
N GLU A 90 12.54 -0.01 7.35
CA GLU A 90 12.17 1.34 7.81
C GLU A 90 12.21 1.43 9.33
N SER A 91 11.62 0.45 10.01
CA SER A 91 11.62 0.38 11.46
C SER A 91 11.54 -1.07 11.95
N CYS A 92 12.15 -1.29 13.10
CA CYS A 92 12.11 -2.54 13.83
C CYS A 92 11.33 -2.32 15.13
N SER A 93 10.41 -3.22 15.44
CA SER A 93 9.70 -3.28 16.72
C SER A 93 9.75 -4.70 17.28
N ASP A 94 9.32 -4.88 18.53
CA ASP A 94 9.21 -6.19 19.17
C ASP A 94 8.14 -7.09 18.51
N GLU A 95 7.14 -6.50 17.88
CA GLU A 95 6.11 -7.22 17.11
C GLU A 95 6.63 -7.72 15.75
N GLY A 96 7.61 -7.05 15.15
CA GLY A 96 8.15 -7.41 13.85
C GLY A 96 8.98 -6.31 13.17
N ILE A 97 9.19 -6.45 11.86
CA ILE A 97 9.92 -5.49 11.04
C ILE A 97 8.97 -4.87 10.03
N LYS A 98 9.04 -3.54 9.91
CA LYS A 98 8.36 -2.79 8.87
C LYS A 98 9.33 -2.55 7.71
N VAL A 99 8.92 -2.97 6.53
CA VAL A 99 9.71 -2.83 5.31
C VAL A 99 9.09 -1.76 4.44
N ASN A 100 9.93 -0.89 3.93
CA ASN A 100 9.55 0.15 3.00
C ASN A 100 10.13 -0.16 1.62
N MET A 101 9.29 -0.02 0.60
CA MET A 101 9.67 0.12 -0.79
C MET A 101 9.38 1.55 -1.21
N ASN A 102 10.20 2.14 -2.08
CA ASN A 102 10.10 3.56 -2.46
C ASN A 102 8.67 4.07 -2.75
N PHE A 103 7.79 3.24 -3.31
CA PHE A 103 6.40 3.59 -3.62
C PHE A 103 5.35 2.96 -2.68
N PHE A 104 5.73 2.05 -1.78
CA PHE A 104 4.83 1.32 -0.88
C PHE A 104 5.51 0.98 0.45
N ASN A 105 4.94 1.46 1.55
CA ASN A 105 5.52 1.38 2.90
C ASN A 105 4.77 0.43 3.85
N ASP A 106 3.59 -0.06 3.48
CA ASP A 106 2.74 -0.88 4.35
C ASP A 106 3.05 -2.38 4.23
N ILE A 107 4.32 -2.76 4.38
CA ILE A 107 4.79 -4.15 4.41
C ILE A 107 5.25 -4.49 5.83
N PHE A 108 4.70 -5.55 6.40
CA PHE A 108 4.99 -5.98 7.76
C PHE A 108 5.41 -7.45 7.81
N ILE A 109 6.55 -7.71 8.46
CA ILE A 109 7.06 -9.05 8.75
C ILE A 109 6.87 -9.29 10.25
N PRO A 110 5.86 -10.06 10.67
CA PRO A 110 5.67 -10.36 12.08
C PRO A 110 6.75 -11.32 12.57
N LYS A 111 7.05 -11.27 13.87
CA LYS A 111 8.02 -12.17 14.53
C LYS A 111 7.79 -13.67 14.26
N ASN A 112 6.53 -14.08 14.05
CA ASN A 112 6.18 -15.48 13.77
C ASN A 112 6.69 -15.96 12.41
N TYR A 113 6.94 -15.04 11.48
CA TYR A 113 7.46 -15.32 10.14
C TYR A 113 8.94 -14.92 9.99
N MET A 114 9.64 -14.75 11.10
CA MET A 114 11.11 -14.61 11.14
C MET A 114 11.79 -15.97 11.24
N PHE A 115 13.11 -15.98 11.04
CA PHE A 115 13.96 -17.13 11.29
C PHE A 115 13.86 -17.62 12.74
N GLU A 116 14.00 -18.94 12.92
CA GLU A 116 14.07 -19.55 14.25
C GLU A 116 15.29 -19.03 15.00
N GLY A 117 15.13 -18.72 16.30
CA GLY A 117 16.20 -18.17 17.13
C GLY A 117 16.43 -16.66 16.98
N SER A 118 15.60 -15.96 16.19
CA SER A 118 15.65 -14.51 16.10
C SER A 118 15.01 -13.84 17.33
N TYR A 119 15.66 -12.78 17.84
CA TYR A 119 15.14 -11.97 18.94
C TYR A 119 15.38 -10.48 18.66
N TYR A 120 14.51 -9.66 19.23
CA TYR A 120 14.64 -8.21 19.17
C TYR A 120 15.58 -7.71 20.27
N SER A 121 16.60 -6.93 19.90
CA SER A 121 17.47 -6.21 20.83
C SER A 121 17.00 -4.76 20.93
N ALA A 122 16.52 -4.35 22.11
CA ALA A 122 16.09 -2.97 22.34
C ALA A 122 17.27 -1.98 22.40
N ASP A 123 18.46 -2.46 22.76
CA ASP A 123 19.66 -1.64 22.82
C ASP A 123 20.14 -1.24 21.43
N ASP A 124 20.05 -2.17 20.48
CA ASP A 124 20.48 -1.97 19.09
C ASP A 124 19.34 -1.51 18.17
N ASN A 125 18.08 -1.52 18.65
CA ASN A 125 16.86 -1.34 17.86
C ASN A 125 16.84 -2.18 16.57
N ALA A 126 17.41 -3.38 16.64
CA ALA A 126 17.63 -4.27 15.51
C ALA A 126 17.18 -5.69 15.87
N TRP A 127 16.74 -6.43 14.84
CA TRP A 127 16.48 -7.85 14.99
C TRP A 127 17.77 -8.63 14.79
N ILE A 128 18.09 -9.50 15.73
CA ILE A 128 19.30 -10.32 15.68
C ILE A 128 18.87 -11.74 15.39
N TRP A 129 19.47 -12.33 14.35
CA TRP A 129 19.36 -13.75 14.07
C TRP A 129 20.62 -14.47 14.56
N GLN A 130 20.44 -15.33 15.56
CA GLN A 130 21.47 -16.27 16.02
C GLN A 130 21.34 -17.57 15.23
N MET A 131 22.17 -17.73 14.19
CA MET A 131 22.23 -18.98 13.42
C MET A 131 22.96 -20.07 14.21
N ASP A 132 24.09 -19.70 14.82
CA ASP A 132 24.93 -20.55 15.67
C ASP A 132 25.42 -19.75 16.90
N GLU A 133 26.04 -20.40 17.89
CA GLU A 133 26.57 -19.72 19.09
C GLU A 133 27.62 -18.63 18.76
N GLU A 134 28.33 -18.76 17.62
CA GLU A 134 29.34 -17.79 17.16
C GLU A 134 28.80 -16.76 16.15
N THR A 135 27.76 -17.09 15.38
CA THR A 135 27.34 -16.28 14.23
C THR A 135 26.05 -15.53 14.52
N LYS A 136 26.20 -14.23 14.79
CA LYS A 136 25.09 -13.28 15.00
C LYS A 136 24.97 -12.37 13.80
N LEU A 137 23.82 -12.42 13.14
CA LEU A 137 23.49 -11.55 12.02
C LEU A 137 22.49 -10.50 12.47
N TYR A 138 22.71 -9.24 12.08
CA TYR A 138 21.89 -8.10 12.49
C TYR A 138 21.04 -7.64 11.32
N LEU A 139 19.79 -7.30 11.60
CA LEU A 139 18.85 -6.64 10.69
C LEU A 139 18.70 -5.20 11.17
N ASP A 140 19.53 -4.30 10.61
CA ASP A 140 19.54 -2.89 10.98
C ASP A 140 18.62 -2.05 10.07
N ILE A 141 18.28 -0.86 10.53
CA ILE A 141 17.48 0.11 9.78
C ILE A 141 18.26 0.53 8.52
N ASN A 142 17.54 0.73 7.42
CA ASN A 142 18.09 1.05 6.09
C ASN A 142 18.96 -0.04 5.46
N GLU A 143 18.91 -1.29 5.93
CA GLU A 143 19.49 -2.41 5.20
C GLU A 143 18.51 -2.99 4.17
N LYS A 144 19.05 -3.53 3.07
CA LYS A 144 18.25 -4.20 2.04
C LYS A 144 17.90 -5.61 2.50
N ILE A 145 16.61 -5.89 2.58
CA ILE A 145 16.07 -7.19 2.98
C ILE A 145 15.30 -7.84 1.83
N ASN A 146 15.57 -9.13 1.59
CA ASN A 146 14.78 -10.01 0.76
C ASN A 146 13.70 -10.67 1.61
N PHE A 147 12.44 -10.52 1.20
CA PHE A 147 11.29 -11.08 1.89
C PHE A 147 10.33 -11.71 0.90
N ARG A 148 9.62 -12.73 1.35
CA ARG A 148 8.58 -13.41 0.56
C ARG A 148 7.21 -12.96 1.01
N ILE A 149 6.31 -12.72 0.07
CA ILE A 149 4.95 -12.31 0.41
C ILE A 149 4.13 -13.55 0.76
N GLU A 150 3.53 -13.57 1.95
CA GLU A 150 2.65 -14.67 2.37
C GLU A 150 1.18 -14.32 2.18
N LYS A 151 0.80 -13.07 2.50
CA LYS A 151 -0.61 -12.69 2.49
C LYS A 151 -0.81 -11.21 2.17
N GLU A 152 -1.81 -10.94 1.34
CA GLU A 152 -2.37 -9.61 1.16
C GLU A 152 -3.56 -9.38 2.10
N VAL A 153 -3.61 -8.19 2.70
CA VAL A 153 -4.71 -7.76 3.56
C VAL A 153 -5.27 -6.44 3.04
N PHE A 154 -6.55 -6.44 2.71
CA PHE A 154 -7.28 -5.24 2.32
C PHE A 154 -8.20 -4.82 3.47
N ASN A 155 -8.04 -3.59 3.94
CA ASN A 155 -8.92 -3.00 4.95
C ASN A 155 -9.85 -1.98 4.29
N ASP A 156 -11.15 -2.14 4.49
CA ASP A 156 -12.16 -1.20 3.98
C ASP A 156 -12.23 0.00 4.93
N VAL A 157 -11.43 1.02 4.65
CA VAL A 157 -11.43 2.29 5.41
C VAL A 157 -12.63 3.11 4.95
N ARG A 158 -13.81 2.76 5.44
CA ARG A 158 -14.99 3.61 5.30
C ARG A 158 -14.81 4.83 6.19
N PRO A 159 -15.12 6.05 5.71
CA PRO A 159 -15.11 7.21 6.58
C PRO A 159 -16.04 6.97 7.77
N LYS A 160 -15.55 7.26 8.99
CA LYS A 160 -16.40 7.35 10.18
C LYS A 160 -17.52 8.34 9.84
N GLY A 161 -18.77 7.96 10.11
CA GLY A 161 -19.93 8.81 9.84
C GLY A 161 -19.78 10.17 10.51
N PRO A 162 -20.55 11.21 10.11
CA PRO A 162 -20.46 12.51 10.76
C PRO A 162 -20.69 12.33 12.26
N ASP A 163 -19.70 12.76 13.07
CA ASP A 163 -19.81 12.76 14.52
C ASP A 163 -21.01 13.63 14.90
N ASN A 164 -22.12 13.00 15.29
CA ASN A 164 -23.23 13.70 15.87
C ASN A 164 -22.84 14.02 17.31
N SER A 165 -22.15 15.14 17.51
CA SER A 165 -21.66 15.67 18.79
C SER A 165 -22.78 16.16 19.72
N LEU A 166 -23.84 15.36 19.84
CA LEU A 166 -24.98 15.55 20.74
C LEU A 166 -25.21 14.34 21.67
N THR A 167 -24.46 13.24 21.50
CA THR A 167 -24.55 12.04 22.34
C THR A 167 -23.42 11.88 23.36
N SER A 168 -22.50 12.84 23.47
CA SER A 168 -21.38 12.79 24.43
C SER A 168 -21.71 13.34 25.83
N ILE A 169 -22.98 13.58 26.17
CA ILE A 169 -23.38 14.08 27.50
C ILE A 169 -23.92 12.96 28.42
N THR A 170 -24.18 11.74 27.93
CA THR A 170 -24.75 10.67 28.78
C THR A 170 -24.12 9.30 28.53
N ALA A 171 -22.79 9.22 28.63
CA ALA A 171 -22.11 7.96 28.91
C ALA A 171 -20.79 8.28 29.61
N ASP A 172 -20.89 8.49 30.93
CA ASP A 172 -19.76 8.25 31.83
C ASP A 172 -19.32 6.80 31.64
N ASP A 173 -18.20 6.59 30.95
CA ASP A 173 -17.34 5.47 31.28
C ASP A 173 -15.89 5.96 31.31
N GLN A 174 -15.45 6.21 32.54
CA GLN A 174 -14.08 6.57 32.88
C GLN A 174 -13.18 5.36 32.64
N THR A 175 -12.46 5.35 31.52
CA THR A 175 -11.15 4.71 31.46
C THR A 175 -10.18 5.61 30.70
N ASN A 176 -9.16 6.05 31.43
CA ASN A 176 -7.95 6.72 30.96
C ASN A 176 -7.43 6.15 29.64
N GLY A 177 -6.96 6.99 28.73
CA GLY A 177 -6.20 6.53 27.58
C GLY A 177 -5.74 7.69 26.72
N ALA A 178 -4.42 7.88 26.69
CA ALA A 178 -3.66 8.83 25.91
C ALA A 178 -4.20 9.08 24.48
N ASP A 179 -3.89 10.27 23.97
CA ASP A 179 -3.76 10.57 22.54
C ASP A 179 -3.05 9.41 21.83
N THR A 180 -3.82 8.41 21.43
CA THR A 180 -3.33 7.31 20.64
C THR A 180 -3.47 7.87 19.24
N GLU A 181 -2.36 8.36 18.68
CA GLU A 181 -2.27 8.72 17.27
C GLU A 181 -3.09 7.67 16.50
N ASP A 182 -4.20 8.12 15.89
CA ASP A 182 -5.11 7.27 15.14
C ASP A 182 -4.26 6.53 14.11
N ARG A 183 -3.81 5.31 14.44
CA ARG A 183 -3.15 4.39 13.52
C ARG A 183 -4.22 4.00 12.53
N LYS A 184 -4.46 4.88 11.56
CA LYS A 184 -5.34 4.64 10.42
C LYS A 184 -4.80 3.39 9.76
N VAL A 185 -5.48 2.27 10.00
CA VAL A 185 -5.08 0.99 9.45
C VAL A 185 -5.02 1.18 7.93
N PRO A 186 -3.87 0.90 7.29
CA PRO A 186 -3.72 1.18 5.88
C PRO A 186 -4.72 0.35 5.07
N PRO A 187 -5.27 0.90 3.98
CA PRO A 187 -6.27 0.23 3.16
C PRO A 187 -5.71 -1.02 2.46
N TYR A 188 -4.38 -1.08 2.28
CA TYR A 188 -3.67 -2.21 1.74
C TYR A 188 -2.40 -2.45 2.54
N ALA A 189 -2.29 -3.64 3.12
CA ALA A 189 -1.12 -4.08 3.86
C ALA A 189 -0.66 -5.44 3.32
N LEU A 190 0.65 -5.63 3.28
CA LEU A 190 1.28 -6.89 2.89
C LEU A 190 1.94 -7.53 4.10
N ILE A 191 1.63 -8.81 4.33
CA ILE A 191 2.32 -9.63 5.30
C ILE A 191 3.37 -10.45 4.56
N ALA A 192 4.62 -10.32 5.01
CA ALA A 192 5.75 -10.99 4.44
C ALA A 192 6.44 -11.93 5.45
N SER A 193 7.27 -12.83 4.93
CA SER A 193 8.07 -13.79 5.68
C SER A 193 9.54 -13.73 5.27
N CYS A 194 10.41 -14.06 6.22
CA CYS A 194 11.86 -14.20 6.03
C CYS A 194 12.35 -15.51 6.64
N GLN A 195 11.64 -16.63 6.46
CA GLN A 195 11.99 -17.93 7.07
C GLN A 195 12.86 -18.85 6.20
N THR A 196 12.77 -18.73 4.88
CA THR A 196 13.49 -19.56 3.90
C THR A 196 14.90 -19.03 3.66
N ASP A 197 15.84 -19.95 3.42
CA ASP A 197 17.19 -19.66 2.97
C ASP A 197 17.19 -18.79 1.70
N GLY A 198 18.09 -17.82 1.61
CA GLY A 198 18.09 -16.78 0.57
C GLY A 198 17.27 -15.53 0.90
N MET A 199 16.60 -15.51 2.05
CA MET A 199 15.87 -14.34 2.59
C MET A 199 16.65 -13.65 3.72
N GLY A 200 16.21 -12.47 4.16
CA GLY A 200 16.98 -11.65 5.09
C GLY A 200 17.84 -10.62 4.36
N CYS A 201 18.92 -10.14 4.98
CA CYS A 201 19.73 -9.10 4.34
C CYS A 201 20.41 -9.63 3.08
N VAL A 202 20.40 -8.83 2.02
CA VAL A 202 21.06 -9.16 0.74
C VAL A 202 22.55 -9.46 0.97
N SER A 203 23.17 -8.71 1.90
CA SER A 203 24.56 -8.85 2.33
C SER A 203 24.94 -10.25 2.85
N TRP A 204 23.97 -11.07 3.25
CA TRP A 204 24.24 -12.42 3.79
C TRP A 204 24.46 -13.46 2.70
N TRP A 205 24.04 -13.17 1.47
CA TRP A 205 23.99 -14.12 0.36
C TRP A 205 24.89 -13.72 -0.82
N GLU A 206 25.59 -12.59 -0.73
CA GLU A 206 26.68 -12.20 -1.64
C GLU A 206 28.02 -12.80 -1.20
#